data_AF-A0A5J5BX62-F1
#
_entry.id   AF-A0A5J5BX62-F1
#
_cell.length_a   1.000
_cell.length_b   1.000
_cell.length_c   1.000
_cell.angle_alpha   90.00
_cell.angle_beta   90.00
_cell.angle_gamma   90.00
#
_symmetry.space_group_name_H-M   'P 1'
#
loop_
_entity.id
_entity.type
_entity.pdbx_description
1 polymer ?
#
loop_
_entity_poly.entity_id
_entity_poly.type
_entity_poly.pdbx_seq_one_letter_code
_entity_poly.pdbx_strand_id
1 'polypeptide(L)'
;MLNIKVGESVNEYFGHTLVVVNKLRANKGMMDDVTVIEKILISMTPKFNYVVCSIEESNDLDALTIDELQSSLLVHEQRMKAHVVEEQALENQMQLLEMEMKLKLMNIAVLRKVKLMARMGQMKAIHLAQVKILHLNLVD
;
A
#
# COMPACT_ATOMS: atom_id res chain seq x y z
N MET A 1 -0.01 -32.17 -5.35
CA MET A 1 -0.58 -31.58 -4.12
C MET A 1 -1.05 -30.17 -4.46
N LEU A 2 -2.07 -29.63 -3.80
CA LEU A 2 -2.64 -28.34 -4.18
C LEU A 2 -1.71 -27.22 -3.72
N ASN A 3 -1.32 -26.32 -4.61
CA ASN A 3 -0.63 -25.10 -4.22
C ASN A 3 -1.66 -24.04 -3.87
N ILE A 4 -1.37 -23.21 -2.87
CA ILE A 4 -2.20 -22.04 -2.59
C ILE A 4 -2.13 -21.09 -3.79
N LYS A 5 -3.30 -20.64 -4.26
CA LYS A 5 -3.40 -19.73 -5.40
C LYS A 5 -3.19 -18.29 -4.96
N VAL A 6 -2.77 -17.45 -5.90
CA VAL A 6 -2.66 -16.00 -5.65
C VAL A 6 -4.05 -15.45 -5.30
N GLY A 7 -4.17 -14.83 -4.12
CA GLY A 7 -5.42 -14.25 -3.64
C GLY A 7 -6.38 -15.22 -2.95
N GLU A 8 -6.08 -16.53 -2.93
CA GLU A 8 -6.82 -17.51 -2.14
C GLU A 8 -6.52 -17.31 -0.65
N SER A 9 -7.55 -17.36 0.19
CA SER A 9 -7.37 -17.25 1.63
C SER A 9 -6.88 -18.55 2.25
N VAL A 10 -6.21 -18.46 3.40
CA VAL A 10 -5.76 -19.63 4.18
C VAL A 10 -6.92 -20.60 4.45
N ASN A 11 -8.10 -20.10 4.83
CA ASN A 11 -9.25 -20.97 5.12
C ASN A 11 -9.80 -21.67 3.87
N GLU A 12 -9.87 -20.99 2.73
CA GLU A 12 -10.29 -21.62 1.47
C GLU A 12 -9.30 -22.72 1.08
N TYR A 13 -8.01 -22.41 1.11
CA TYR A 13 -6.94 -23.35 0.81
C TYR A 13 -7.00 -24.61 1.69
N PHE A 14 -7.13 -24.45 3.01
CA PHE A 14 -7.27 -25.58 3.95
C PHE A 14 -8.55 -26.38 3.67
N GLY A 15 -9.67 -25.71 3.38
CA GLY A 15 -10.92 -26.37 3.02
C GLY A 15 -10.77 -27.29 1.80
N HIS A 16 -10.11 -26.81 0.74
CA HIS A 16 -9.86 -27.62 -0.45
C HIS A 16 -8.87 -28.76 -0.19
N THR A 17 -7.78 -28.46 0.52
CA THR A 17 -6.71 -29.42 0.81
C THR A 17 -7.20 -30.57 1.69
N LEU A 18 -7.95 -30.28 2.76
CA LEU A 18 -8.46 -31.30 3.67
C LEU A 18 -9.50 -32.21 3.02
N VAL A 19 -10.31 -31.69 2.08
CA VAL A 19 -11.20 -32.53 1.27
C VAL A 19 -10.40 -33.56 0.45
N VAL A 20 -9.26 -33.17 -0.11
CA VAL A 20 -8.38 -34.08 -0.87
C VAL A 20 -7.69 -35.07 0.06
N VAL A 21 -7.11 -34.61 1.16
CA VAL A 21 -6.44 -35.46 2.16
C VAL A 21 -7.39 -36.52 2.71
N ASN A 22 -8.62 -36.13 3.07
CA ASN A 22 -9.62 -37.06 3.59
C ASN A 22 -10.02 -38.12 2.55
N LYS A 23 -10.14 -37.75 1.26
CA LYS A 23 -10.37 -38.72 0.17
C LYS A 23 -9.21 -39.69 0.01
N LEU A 24 -7.96 -39.21 0.13
CA LEU A 24 -6.77 -40.07 0.05
C LEU A 24 -6.69 -41.05 1.22
N ARG A 25 -6.97 -40.59 2.44
CA ARG A 25 -7.03 -41.41 3.66
C ARG A 25 -8.11 -42.49 3.57
N ALA A 26 -9.29 -42.14 3.05
CA ALA A 26 -10.39 -43.09 2.86
C ALA A 26 -10.06 -44.22 1.86
N ASN A 27 -9.19 -43.95 0.88
CA ASN A 27 -8.81 -44.89 -0.18
C ASN A 27 -7.63 -45.81 0.20
N LYS A 28 -7.42 -46.10 1.49
CA LYS A 28 -6.28 -46.87 2.05
C LYS A 28 -4.91 -46.21 1.82
N GLY A 29 -4.85 -44.93 1.47
CA GLY A 29 -3.60 -44.17 1.43
C GLY A 29 -3.16 -43.82 2.85
N MET A 30 -1.91 -44.13 3.21
CA MET A 30 -1.29 -43.60 4.43
C MET A 30 -0.79 -42.20 4.12
N MET A 31 -1.50 -41.20 4.65
CA MET A 31 -1.03 -39.82 4.67
C MET A 31 -1.21 -39.31 6.10
N ASP A 32 -0.16 -39.45 6.90
CA ASP A 32 -0.13 -38.92 8.26
C ASP A 32 -0.19 -37.39 8.28
N ASP A 33 -0.47 -36.82 9.44
CA ASP A 33 -0.63 -35.38 9.61
C ASP A 33 0.69 -34.63 9.37
N VAL A 34 1.84 -35.21 9.74
CA VAL A 34 3.17 -34.64 9.50
C VAL A 34 3.40 -34.42 8.00
N THR A 35 3.14 -35.44 7.19
CA THR A 35 3.22 -35.38 5.73
C THR A 35 2.28 -34.32 5.15
N VAL A 36 1.10 -34.14 5.75
CA VAL A 36 0.17 -33.07 5.32
C VAL A 36 0.75 -31.70 5.65
N ILE A 37 1.28 -31.52 6.87
CA ILE A 37 1.86 -30.28 7.37
C ILE A 37 3.06 -29.85 6.53
N GLU A 38 4.04 -30.73 6.34
CA GLU A 38 5.23 -30.45 5.50
C GLU A 38 4.83 -30.00 4.11
N LYS A 39 3.88 -30.72 3.52
CA LYS A 39 3.43 -30.42 2.17
C LYS A 39 2.65 -29.10 2.11
N ILE A 40 1.88 -28.75 3.15
CA ILE A 40 1.22 -27.45 3.25
C ILE A 40 2.28 -26.35 3.28
N LEU A 41 3.28 -26.46 4.14
CA LEU A 41 4.38 -25.50 4.26
C LEU A 41 5.12 -25.28 2.93
N ILE A 42 5.46 -26.38 2.22
CA ILE A 42 6.09 -26.33 0.89
C ILE A 42 5.20 -25.66 -0.17
N SER A 43 3.88 -25.85 -0.07
CA SER A 43 2.92 -25.35 -1.05
C SER A 43 2.56 -23.87 -0.91
N MET A 44 3.04 -23.22 0.16
CA MET A 44 2.73 -21.82 0.47
C MET A 44 3.36 -20.87 -0.56
N THR A 45 2.67 -19.78 -0.90
CA THR A 45 3.23 -18.74 -1.78
C THR A 45 4.40 -18.00 -1.13
N PRO A 46 5.29 -17.35 -1.93
CA PRO A 46 6.43 -16.57 -1.41
C PRO A 46 6.07 -15.53 -0.34
N LYS A 47 4.84 -15.01 -0.36
CA LYS A 47 4.30 -14.08 0.65
C LYS A 47 4.38 -14.64 2.08
N PHE A 48 4.30 -15.96 2.23
CA PHE A 48 4.32 -16.63 3.53
C PHE A 48 5.72 -17.17 3.90
N ASN A 49 6.77 -16.97 3.09
CA ASN A 49 8.10 -17.55 3.35
C ASN A 49 8.61 -17.27 4.76
N TYR A 50 8.48 -16.03 5.24
CA TYR A 50 8.90 -15.68 6.61
C TYR A 50 8.13 -16.46 7.68
N VAL A 51 6.82 -16.66 7.47
CA VAL A 51 5.95 -17.41 8.39
C VAL A 51 6.30 -18.89 8.37
N VAL A 52 6.52 -19.46 7.18
CA VAL A 52 6.94 -20.85 7.01
C VAL A 52 8.26 -21.11 7.74
N CYS A 53 9.30 -20.30 7.49
CA CYS A 53 10.58 -20.44 8.20
C CYS A 53 10.41 -20.31 9.71
N SER A 54 9.61 -19.34 10.18
CA SER A 54 9.36 -19.18 11.61
C SER A 54 8.69 -20.41 12.22
N ILE A 55 7.74 -21.03 11.53
CA ILE A 55 7.04 -22.24 12.00
C ILE A 55 8.03 -23.42 12.07
N GLU A 56 8.81 -23.63 11.00
CA GLU A 56 9.81 -24.70 10.90
C GLU A 56 10.92 -24.56 11.96
N GLU A 57 11.32 -23.34 12.29
CA GLU A 57 12.36 -23.08 13.29
C GLU A 57 11.86 -23.17 14.73
N SER A 58 10.58 -22.88 14.99
CA SER A 58 10.04 -22.74 16.34
C SER A 58 9.14 -23.88 16.81
N ASN A 59 8.78 -24.83 15.94
CA ASN A 59 7.88 -25.93 16.27
C ASN A 59 8.49 -27.29 15.89
N ASP A 60 8.19 -28.30 16.70
CA ASP A 60 8.40 -29.69 16.32
C ASP A 60 7.26 -30.12 15.38
N LEU A 61 7.58 -30.33 14.10
CA LEU A 61 6.57 -30.69 13.08
C LEU A 61 5.95 -32.08 13.33
N ASP A 62 6.64 -32.96 14.06
CA ASP A 62 6.10 -34.28 14.42
C ASP A 62 5.01 -34.19 15.50
N ALA A 63 5.04 -33.12 16.30
CA ALA A 63 4.06 -32.85 17.36
C ALA A 63 3.01 -31.80 16.97
N LEU A 64 3.25 -31.04 15.91
CA LEU A 64 2.36 -29.97 15.44
C LEU A 64 1.08 -30.57 14.86
N THR A 65 -0.07 -30.01 15.23
CA THR A 65 -1.35 -30.40 14.64
C THR A 65 -1.72 -29.54 13.43
N ILE A 66 -2.56 -30.08 12.55
CA ILE A 66 -3.06 -29.33 11.38
C ILE A 66 -3.84 -28.08 11.80
N ASP A 67 -4.61 -28.15 12.90
CA ASP A 67 -5.41 -27.03 13.40
C ASP A 67 -4.52 -25.91 13.97
N GLU A 68 -3.43 -26.26 14.65
CA GLU A 68 -2.43 -25.28 15.13
C GLU A 68 -1.71 -24.61 13.95
N LEU A 69 -1.32 -25.39 12.93
CA LEU A 69 -0.74 -24.86 11.71
C LEU A 69 -1.70 -23.88 11.02
N GLN A 70 -2.97 -24.28 10.84
CA GLN A 70 -3.99 -23.44 10.22
C GLN A 70 -4.19 -22.13 11.01
N SER A 71 -4.27 -22.23 12.33
CA SER A 71 -4.46 -21.08 13.22
C SER A 71 -3.29 -20.11 13.12
N SER A 72 -2.04 -20.61 13.12
CA SER A 72 -0.84 -19.80 12.95
C SER A 72 -0.85 -19.05 11.61
N LEU A 73 -1.08 -19.77 10.51
CA LEU A 73 -1.13 -19.19 9.16
C LEU A 73 -2.26 -18.14 9.03
N LEU A 74 -3.41 -18.37 9.65
CA LEU A 74 -4.56 -17.46 9.62
C LEU A 74 -4.26 -16.15 10.35
N VAL A 75 -3.64 -16.20 11.54
CA VAL A 75 -3.24 -15.00 12.29
C VAL A 75 -2.26 -14.17 11.47
N HIS A 76 -1.29 -14.81 10.81
CA HIS A 76 -0.34 -14.12 9.95
C HIS A 76 -1.00 -13.53 8.70
N GLU A 77 -1.96 -14.23 8.08
CA GLU A 77 -2.73 -13.68 6.96
C GLU A 77 -3.46 -12.38 7.34
N GLN A 78 -4.11 -12.37 8.50
CA GLN A 78 -4.83 -11.19 9.02
C GLN A 78 -3.87 -10.02 9.29
N ARG A 79 -2.72 -10.28 9.92
CA ARG A 79 -1.71 -9.24 10.18
C ARG A 79 -1.14 -8.67 8.90
N MET A 80 -0.86 -9.50 7.89
CA MET A 80 -0.41 -9.04 6.59
C MET A 80 -1.44 -8.16 5.89
N LYS A 81 -2.74 -8.48 6.00
CA LYS A 81 -3.82 -7.63 5.47
C LYS A 81 -3.87 -6.26 6.17
N ALA A 82 -3.68 -6.22 7.50
CA ALA A 82 -3.67 -4.97 8.26
C ALA A 82 -2.50 -4.05 7.85
N HIS A 83 -1.29 -4.60 7.67
CA HIS A 83 -0.13 -3.81 7.23
C HIS A 83 -0.31 -3.20 5.84
N VAL A 84 -0.93 -3.92 4.89
CA VAL A 84 -1.22 -3.37 3.55
C VAL A 84 -2.16 -2.17 3.63
N VAL A 85 -3.16 -2.20 4.53
CA VAL A 85 -4.09 -1.07 4.72
C VAL A 85 -3.36 0.13 5.33
N GLU A 86 -2.47 -0.10 6.28
CA GLU A 86 -1.67 0.96 6.91
C GLU A 86 -0.71 1.61 5.91
N GLU A 87 0.03 0.81 5.14
CA GLU A 87 0.94 1.30 4.10
C GLU A 87 0.19 2.13 3.05
N GLN A 88 -0.97 1.64 2.58
CA GLN A 88 -1.80 2.39 1.63
C GLN A 88 -2.32 3.70 2.23
N ALA A 89 -2.67 3.71 3.53
CA ALA A 89 -3.10 4.93 4.20
C ALA A 89 -1.98 5.95 4.32
N LEU A 90 -0.74 5.51 4.63
CA LEU A 90 0.44 6.39 4.62
C LEU A 90 0.73 6.96 3.24
N GLU A 91 0.68 6.14 2.18
CA GLU A 91 0.85 6.60 0.80
C GLU A 91 -0.18 7.67 0.43
N ASN A 92 -1.45 7.44 0.78
CA ASN A 92 -2.53 8.39 0.52
C ASN A 92 -2.33 9.70 1.30
N GLN A 93 -1.89 9.63 2.55
CA GLN A 93 -1.56 10.81 3.35
C GLN A 93 -0.40 11.59 2.75
N MET A 94 0.64 10.90 2.30
CA MET A 94 1.79 11.53 1.65
C MET A 94 1.39 12.24 0.33
N GLN A 95 0.55 11.60 -0.49
CA GLN A 95 -0.01 12.21 -1.69
C GLN A 95 -0.87 13.44 -1.39
N LEU A 96 -1.70 13.38 -0.35
CA LEU A 96 -2.52 14.53 0.08
C LEU A 96 -1.63 15.70 0.51
N LEU A 97 -0.60 15.44 1.30
CA LEU A 97 0.37 16.46 1.73
C LEU A 97 1.09 17.09 0.53
N GLU A 98 1.44 16.28 -0.47
CA GLU A 98 2.05 16.75 -1.71
C GLU A 98 1.10 17.68 -2.49
N MET A 99 -0.18 17.32 -2.60
CA MET A 99 -1.21 18.18 -3.22
C MET A 99 -1.38 19.50 -2.46
N GLU A 100 -1.42 19.46 -1.13
CA GLU A 100 -1.51 20.68 -0.31
C GLU A 100 -0.32 21.62 -0.51
N MET A 101 0.90 21.08 -0.56
CA MET A 101 2.09 21.87 -0.85
C MET A 101 2.02 22.51 -2.23
N LYS A 102 1.60 21.76 -3.26
CA LYS A 102 1.42 22.29 -4.62
C LYS A 102 0.42 23.45 -4.65
N LEU A 103 -0.71 23.31 -3.94
CA LEU A 103 -1.72 24.37 -3.85
C LEU A 103 -1.15 25.63 -3.18
N LYS A 104 -0.40 25.48 -2.09
CA LYS A 104 0.26 26.61 -1.39
C LYS A 104 1.25 27.32 -2.31
N LEU A 105 2.07 26.58 -3.06
CA LEU A 105 3.01 27.15 -4.03
C LEU A 105 2.29 27.91 -5.15
N MET A 106 1.20 27.34 -5.68
CA MET A 106 0.40 27.98 -6.72
C MET A 106 -0.19 29.31 -6.23
N ASN A 107 -0.73 29.34 -5.01
CA ASN A 107 -1.26 30.56 -4.40
C ASN A 107 -0.18 31.64 -4.24
N ILE A 108 1.03 31.28 -3.81
CA ILE A 108 2.16 32.21 -3.71
C ILE A 108 2.52 32.76 -5.11
N ALA A 109 2.59 31.91 -6.13
CA ALA A 109 2.90 32.32 -7.49
C ALA A 109 1.83 33.28 -8.06
N VAL A 110 0.55 32.98 -7.83
CA VAL A 110 -0.58 33.83 -8.23
C VAL A 110 -0.48 35.19 -7.54
N LEU A 111 -0.27 35.22 -6.22
CA LEU A 111 -0.12 36.48 -5.47
C LEU A 111 1.07 37.31 -5.95
N ARG A 112 2.21 36.68 -6.26
CA ARG A 112 3.37 37.36 -6.86
C ARG A 112 3.01 37.98 -8.21
N LYS A 113 2.30 37.24 -9.07
CA LYS A 113 1.86 37.72 -10.39
C LYS A 113 0.91 38.92 -10.26
N VAL A 114 -0.06 38.87 -9.34
CA VAL A 114 -0.98 39.98 -9.04
C VAL A 114 -0.22 41.21 -8.57
N LYS A 115 0.71 41.07 -7.62
CA LYS A 115 1.55 42.18 -7.13
C LYS A 115 2.39 42.78 -8.25
N LEU A 116 2.93 41.97 -9.16
CA LEU A 116 3.69 42.47 -10.31
C LEU A 116 2.82 43.27 -11.27
N MET A 117 1.61 42.78 -11.58
CA MET A 117 0.65 43.51 -12.43
C MET A 117 0.26 44.86 -11.82
N ALA A 118 0.02 44.92 -10.52
CA ALA A 118 -0.25 46.16 -9.81
C ALA A 118 0.91 47.17 -9.93
N ARG A 119 2.16 46.73 -9.72
CA ARG A 119 3.36 47.57 -9.89
C ARG A 119 3.52 48.09 -11.31
N MET A 120 3.31 47.23 -12.32
CA MET A 120 3.36 47.65 -13.73
C MET A 120 2.28 48.68 -14.06
N GLY A 121 1.07 48.51 -13.53
CA GLY A 121 -0.01 49.49 -13.69
C GLY A 121 0.34 50.85 -13.08
N GLN A 122 0.86 50.86 -11.84
CA GLN A 122 1.33 52.09 -11.18
C GLN A 122 2.43 52.78 -12.00
N MET A 123 3.42 52.04 -12.50
CA MET A 123 4.51 52.61 -13.30
C MET A 123 4.02 53.23 -14.62
N LYS A 124 3.06 52.59 -15.31
CA LYS A 124 2.42 53.18 -16.49
C LYS A 124 1.69 54.48 -16.18
N ALA A 125 0.96 54.54 -15.07
CA ALA A 125 0.25 55.75 -14.65
C ALA A 125 1.21 56.90 -14.33
N ILE A 126 2.32 56.60 -13.64
CA ILE A 126 3.39 57.57 -13.36
C ILE A 126 3.97 58.12 -14.68
N HIS A 127 4.28 57.25 -15.64
CA HIS A 127 4.82 57.68 -16.92
C HIS A 127 3.85 58.58 -17.69
N LEU A 128 2.56 58.23 -17.75
CA LEU A 128 1.55 59.08 -18.39
C LEU A 128 1.44 60.46 -17.71
N ALA A 129 1.47 60.50 -16.37
CA ALA A 129 1.42 61.75 -15.63
C ALA A 129 2.64 62.63 -15.93
N GLN A 130 3.85 62.06 -15.99
CA GLN A 130 5.08 62.77 -16.36
C GLN A 130 4.99 63.36 -17.77
N VAL A 131 4.51 62.59 -18.76
CA VAL A 131 4.33 63.07 -20.14
C VAL A 131 3.32 64.23 -20.20
N LYS A 132 2.21 64.14 -19.45
CA LYS A 132 1.20 65.21 -19.42
C LYS A 132 1.72 66.51 -18.81
N ILE A 133 2.53 66.42 -17.75
CA ILE A 133 3.17 67.59 -17.13
C ILE A 133 4.15 68.27 -18.10
N LEU A 134 4.99 67.48 -18.79
CA LEU A 134 5.92 68.00 -19.81
C LEU A 134 5.20 68.75 -20.93
N HIS A 135 4.07 68.23 -21.42
CA HIS A 135 3.28 68.89 -22.45
C HIS A 135 2.69 70.23 -21.99
N LEU A 136 2.19 70.31 -20.76
CA LEU A 136 1.67 71.57 -20.21
C LEU A 136 2.75 72.65 -20.14
N ASN A 137 3.96 72.30 -19.70
CA ASN A 137 5.09 73.22 -19.59
C ASN A 137 5.68 73.70 -20.95
N LEU A 138 5.26 73.12 -22.08
CA LEU A 138 5.74 73.49 -23.42
C LEU A 138 4.73 74.34 -24.21
N VAL A 139 3.51 74.52 -23.69
CA VAL A 139 2.41 75.24 -24.36
C VAL A 139 2.10 76.59 -23.67
N ASP A 140 2.73 76.85 -22.53
CA ASP A 140 2.80 78.15 -21.84
C ASP A 140 4.16 78.84 -22.10
#